data_AF-A0A226CWU9-F1
#
_entry.id   AF-A0A226CWU9-F1
#
_cell.length_a   1.000
_cell.length_b   1.000
_cell.length_c   1.000
_cell.angle_alpha   90.00
_cell.angle_beta   90.00
_cell.angle_gamma   90.00
#
_symmetry.space_group_name_H-M   'P 1'
#
loop_
_entity.id
_entity.type
_entity.pdbx_description
1 polymer ?
#
loop_
_entity_poly.entity_id
_entity_poly.type
_entity_poly.pdbx_seq_one_letter_code
_entity_poly.pdbx_strand_id
1 'polypeptide(L)'
;MLVSGFYVKPRAYKTYRSLRQPYNLIHEYISVQMIFKQVMSIYGFWLLVMHAFMGQFALFCNYSVIKYWDQLNPLTRILLIVWSAVVLIPWISFLHVSGNFYQLSQRTLKSWKEIKCRNTLERKYLSKSRKACRPLKVGADGVFTIKRLTVLKFIRGIIKGTFRAMMTIGRK
;
A
#
# COMPACT_ATOMS: atom_id res chain seq x y z
N MET A 1 -27.99 -8.42 36.49
CA MET A 1 -28.04 -7.81 35.14
C MET A 1 -27.71 -6.32 35.29
N LEU A 2 -26.50 -5.89 34.93
CA LEU A 2 -26.12 -4.47 34.91
C LEU A 2 -25.87 -4.06 33.47
N VAL A 3 -26.76 -3.24 32.95
CA VAL A 3 -26.72 -2.65 31.62
C VAL A 3 -25.58 -1.63 31.59
N SER A 4 -24.43 -2.01 31.02
CA SER A 4 -23.33 -1.09 30.74
C SER A 4 -23.65 -0.30 29.48
N GLY A 5 -24.34 0.84 29.66
CA GLY A 5 -24.58 1.81 28.60
C GLY A 5 -23.26 2.43 28.11
N PHE A 6 -22.99 2.28 26.81
CA PHE A 6 -21.91 2.99 26.12
C PHE A 6 -22.23 4.49 26.06
N TYR A 7 -21.65 5.27 26.97
CA TYR A 7 -21.64 6.73 26.86
C TYR A 7 -20.67 7.17 25.75
N VAL A 8 -21.21 7.46 24.56
CA VAL A 8 -20.47 8.14 23.49
C VAL A 8 -20.41 9.63 23.82
N LYS A 9 -19.28 10.08 24.36
CA LYS A 9 -19.01 11.49 24.67
C LYS A 9 -19.13 12.36 23.39
N PRO A 10 -19.78 13.53 23.44
CA PRO A 10 -19.97 14.39 22.26
C PRO A 10 -18.62 14.81 21.65
N ARG A 11 -18.49 14.68 20.33
CA ARG A 11 -17.25 14.90 19.57
C ARG A 11 -16.88 16.39 19.51
N ALA A 12 -16.10 16.86 20.47
CA ALA A 12 -15.29 18.06 20.28
C ALA A 12 -14.13 17.75 19.32
N TYR A 13 -14.02 18.48 18.21
CA TYR A 13 -12.91 18.34 17.28
C TYR A 13 -11.58 18.60 18.01
N LYS A 14 -10.74 17.56 18.17
CA LYS A 14 -9.42 17.70 18.80
C LYS A 14 -8.51 18.50 17.86
N THR A 15 -8.12 19.69 18.27
CA THR A 15 -7.15 20.55 17.55
C THR A 15 -5.77 19.86 17.48
N TYR A 16 -4.97 20.16 16.44
CA TYR A 16 -3.64 19.56 16.20
C TYR A 16 -2.74 19.47 17.46
N ARG A 17 -2.79 20.49 18.34
CA ARG A 17 -2.01 20.51 19.60
C ARG A 17 -2.47 19.48 20.63
N SER A 18 -3.77 19.19 20.72
CA SER A 18 -4.35 18.19 21.63
C SER A 18 -4.03 16.75 21.20
N LEU A 19 -3.90 16.54 19.88
CA LEU A 19 -3.54 15.26 19.29
C LEU A 19 -2.05 14.90 19.50
N ARG A 20 -1.19 15.91 19.69
CA ARG A 20 0.25 15.73 19.95
C ARG A 20 0.58 15.44 21.41
N GLN A 21 -0.42 15.36 22.29
CA GLN A 21 -0.22 14.88 23.66
C GLN A 21 0.14 13.38 23.63
N PRO A 22 1.15 12.94 24.40
CA PRO A 22 1.68 11.57 24.31
C PRO A 22 0.60 10.48 24.45
N TYR A 23 -0.32 10.64 25.40
CA TYR A 23 -1.39 9.67 25.66
C TYR A 23 -2.38 9.58 24.49
N ASN A 24 -2.89 10.73 24.03
CA ASN A 24 -3.83 10.78 22.90
C ASN A 24 -3.19 10.26 21.62
N LEU A 25 -1.95 10.66 21.34
CA LEU A 25 -1.24 10.25 20.12
C LEU A 25 -1.06 8.73 20.03
N ILE A 26 -0.65 8.11 21.14
CA ILE A 26 -0.47 6.66 21.21
C ILE A 26 -1.81 5.96 21.03
N HIS A 27 -2.85 6.42 21.72
CA HIS A 27 -4.17 5.80 21.66
C HIS A 27 -4.78 5.86 20.25
N GLU A 28 -4.77 7.03 19.61
CA GLU A 28 -5.27 7.20 18.24
C GLU A 28 -4.45 6.35 17.24
N TYR A 29 -3.12 6.34 17.37
CA TYR A 29 -2.28 5.54 16.48
C TYR A 29 -2.51 4.04 16.63
N ILE A 30 -2.62 3.52 17.86
CA ILE A 30 -2.94 2.11 18.11
C ILE A 30 -4.30 1.76 17.54
N SER A 31 -5.29 2.65 17.68
CA SER A 31 -6.64 2.44 17.14
C SER A 31 -6.61 2.32 15.62
N VAL A 32 -5.92 3.24 14.94
CA VAL A 32 -5.69 3.17 13.48
C VAL A 32 -4.92 1.91 13.11
N GLN A 33 -3.89 1.53 13.88
CA GLN A 33 -3.11 0.32 13.61
C GLN A 33 -3.96 -0.96 13.72
N MET A 34 -4.86 -1.04 14.69
CA MET A 34 -5.77 -2.16 14.88
C MET A 34 -6.76 -2.27 13.72
N ILE A 35 -7.39 -1.16 13.33
CA ILE A 35 -8.31 -1.10 12.18
C ILE A 35 -7.57 -1.51 10.91
N PHE A 36 -6.39 -0.94 10.68
CA PHE A 36 -5.61 -1.20 9.48
C PHE A 36 -5.14 -2.65 9.42
N LYS A 37 -4.76 -3.26 10.55
CA LYS A 37 -4.44 -4.69 10.63
C LYS A 37 -5.64 -5.56 10.24
N GLN A 38 -6.84 -5.23 10.72
CA GLN A 38 -8.06 -5.96 10.36
C GLN A 38 -8.37 -5.83 8.87
N VAL A 39 -8.28 -4.61 8.31
CA VAL A 39 -8.47 -4.35 6.88
C VAL A 39 -7.44 -5.16 6.07
N MET A 40 -6.16 -5.12 6.45
CA MET A 40 -5.12 -5.87 5.74
C MET A 40 -5.25 -7.38 5.90
N SER A 41 -5.83 -7.89 6.98
CA SER A 41 -6.12 -9.32 7.14
C SER A 41 -7.14 -9.81 6.11
N ILE A 42 -8.11 -8.95 5.74
CA ILE A 42 -9.15 -9.29 4.76
C ILE A 42 -8.63 -9.02 3.34
N TYR A 43 -8.16 -7.80 3.10
CA TYR A 43 -7.78 -7.35 1.75
C TYR A 43 -6.36 -7.74 1.33
N GLY A 44 -5.49 -8.15 2.26
CA GLY A 44 -4.09 -8.44 1.96
C GLY A 44 -3.92 -9.55 0.92
N PHE A 45 -4.72 -10.61 1.01
CA PHE A 45 -4.71 -11.69 0.02
C PHE A 45 -5.33 -11.25 -1.31
N TRP A 46 -6.44 -10.51 -1.29
CA TRP A 46 -7.04 -9.94 -2.49
C TRP A 46 -6.08 -9.02 -3.24
N LEU A 47 -5.28 -8.23 -2.52
CA LEU A 47 -4.24 -7.38 -3.11
C LEU A 47 -3.17 -8.18 -3.83
N LEU A 48 -2.79 -9.36 -3.32
CA LEU A 48 -1.85 -10.27 -4.00
C LEU A 48 -2.45 -10.77 -5.32
N VAL A 49 -3.69 -11.29 -5.27
CA VAL A 49 -4.38 -11.81 -6.46
C VAL A 49 -4.54 -10.71 -7.52
N MET A 50 -4.99 -9.52 -7.11
CA MET A 50 -5.09 -8.36 -7.99
C MET A 50 -3.73 -7.97 -8.56
N HIS A 51 -2.66 -7.98 -7.77
CA HIS A 51 -1.32 -7.67 -8.26
C HIS A 51 -0.85 -8.64 -9.35
N ALA A 52 -1.09 -9.93 -9.15
CA ALA A 52 -0.78 -10.95 -10.14
C ALA A 52 -1.64 -10.78 -11.41
N PHE A 53 -2.94 -10.56 -11.26
CA PHE A 53 -3.87 -10.39 -12.37
C PHE A 53 -3.50 -9.18 -13.24
N MET A 54 -3.25 -8.01 -12.64
CA MET A 54 -2.83 -6.81 -13.36
C MET A 54 -1.49 -7.01 -14.09
N GLY A 55 -0.56 -7.76 -13.47
CA GLY A 55 0.71 -8.12 -14.11
C GLY A 55 0.54 -9.01 -15.34
N GLN A 56 -0.29 -10.06 -15.23
CA GLN A 56 -0.58 -10.97 -16.35
C GLN A 56 -1.34 -10.26 -17.48
N PHE A 57 -2.31 -9.42 -17.14
CA PHE A 57 -3.06 -8.63 -18.13
C PHE A 57 -2.13 -7.71 -18.92
N ALA A 58 -1.23 -6.98 -18.23
CA ALA A 58 -0.26 -6.11 -18.88
C ALA A 58 0.71 -6.89 -19.79
N LEU A 59 1.17 -8.06 -19.35
CA LEU A 59 2.02 -8.95 -20.17
C LEU A 59 1.28 -9.44 -21.42
N PHE A 60 0.02 -9.84 -21.27
CA PHE A 60 -0.82 -10.29 -22.40
C PHE A 60 -1.01 -9.19 -23.44
N CYS A 61 -1.35 -7.97 -23.02
CA CYS A 61 -1.50 -6.83 -23.94
C CYS A 61 -0.19 -6.53 -24.67
N ASN A 62 0.92 -6.43 -23.92
CA ASN A 62 2.23 -6.13 -24.50
C ASN A 62 2.69 -7.20 -25.49
N TYR A 63 2.53 -8.48 -25.13
CA TYR A 63 2.90 -9.59 -25.99
C TYR A 63 2.04 -9.64 -27.27
N SER A 64 0.72 -9.47 -27.13
CA SER A 64 -0.21 -9.51 -28.28
C SER A 64 0.08 -8.40 -29.28
N VAL A 65 0.35 -7.19 -28.79
CA VAL A 65 0.71 -6.04 -29.61
C VAL A 65 2.01 -6.31 -30.38
N ILE A 66 3.05 -6.82 -29.72
CA ILE A 66 4.35 -7.07 -30.36
C ILE A 66 4.26 -8.20 -31.38
N LYS A 67 3.65 -9.34 -31.03
CA LYS A 67 3.65 -10.53 -31.90
C LYS A 67 2.77 -10.36 -33.13
N TYR A 68 1.58 -9.81 -32.95
CA TYR A 68 0.59 -9.70 -34.03
C TYR A 68 0.57 -8.29 -34.62
N TRP A 69 1.66 -7.54 -34.48
CA TRP A 69 1.73 -6.13 -34.87
C TRP A 69 1.28 -5.87 -36.31
N ASP A 70 1.72 -6.70 -37.25
CA ASP A 70 1.41 -6.60 -38.68
C ASP A 70 0.08 -7.27 -39.08
N GLN A 71 -0.46 -8.15 -38.22
CA GLN A 71 -1.71 -8.89 -38.46
C GLN A 71 -2.93 -8.23 -37.81
N LEU A 72 -2.71 -7.35 -36.84
CA LEU A 72 -3.74 -6.65 -36.10
C LEU A 72 -4.21 -5.41 -36.87
N ASN A 73 -5.53 -5.24 -36.93
CA ASN A 73 -6.12 -3.98 -37.39
C ASN A 73 -5.58 -2.80 -36.56
N PRO A 74 -5.32 -1.64 -37.18
CA PRO A 74 -4.77 -0.47 -36.50
C PRO A 74 -5.64 -0.01 -35.31
N LEU A 75 -6.97 -0.14 -35.42
CA LEU A 75 -7.90 0.16 -34.32
C LEU A 75 -7.71 -0.79 -33.13
N THR A 76 -7.61 -2.11 -33.38
CA THR A 76 -7.39 -3.11 -32.33
C THR A 76 -6.05 -2.91 -31.63
N ARG A 77 -5.02 -2.53 -32.39
CA ARG A 77 -3.70 -2.21 -31.85
C ARG A 77 -3.74 -0.99 -30.92
N ILE A 78 -4.37 0.11 -31.36
CA ILE A 78 -4.54 1.30 -30.50
C ILE A 78 -5.34 0.94 -29.25
N LEU A 79 -6.42 0.17 -29.40
CA LEU A 79 -7.27 -0.25 -28.29
C LEU A 79 -6.48 -1.06 -27.24
N LEU A 80 -5.64 -2.01 -27.66
CA LEU A 80 -4.79 -2.79 -26.75
C LEU A 80 -3.76 -1.93 -26.00
N ILE A 81 -3.16 -0.93 -26.66
CA ILE A 81 -2.22 0.01 -26.05
C ILE A 81 -2.94 0.90 -25.03
N VAL A 82 -4.11 1.43 -25.39
CA VAL A 82 -4.92 2.26 -24.48
C VAL A 82 -5.38 1.45 -23.27
N TRP A 83 -5.87 0.23 -23.48
CA TRP A 83 -6.27 -0.66 -22.38
C TRP A 83 -5.10 -1.00 -21.45
N SER A 84 -3.92 -1.29 -21.99
CA SER A 84 -2.75 -1.56 -21.16
C SER A 84 -2.37 -0.34 -20.31
N ALA A 85 -2.42 0.87 -20.89
CA ALA A 85 -2.16 2.11 -20.17
C ALA A 85 -3.21 2.38 -19.08
N VAL A 86 -4.50 2.22 -19.40
CA VAL A 86 -5.61 2.43 -18.47
C VAL A 86 -5.57 1.45 -17.29
N VAL A 87 -5.05 0.24 -17.47
CA VAL A 87 -4.89 -0.72 -16.36
C VAL A 87 -3.60 -0.46 -15.57
N LEU A 88 -2.49 -0.17 -16.25
CA LEU A 88 -1.19 0.02 -15.62
C LEU A 88 -1.09 1.31 -14.81
N ILE A 89 -1.58 2.44 -15.34
CA ILE A 89 -1.42 3.76 -14.71
C ILE A 89 -2.11 3.81 -13.33
N PRO A 90 -3.39 3.42 -13.18
CA PRO A 90 -4.05 3.40 -11.88
C PRO A 90 -3.39 2.43 -10.91
N TRP A 91 -2.97 1.25 -11.39
CA TRP A 91 -2.34 0.25 -10.53
C TRP A 91 -0.97 0.71 -10.02
N ILE A 92 -0.13 1.28 -10.89
CA ILE A 92 1.16 1.86 -10.52
C ILE A 92 0.96 3.02 -9.54
N SER A 93 -0.03 3.88 -9.78
CA SER A 93 -0.38 4.99 -8.89
C SER A 93 -0.79 4.48 -7.51
N PHE A 94 -1.63 3.45 -7.46
CA PHE A 94 -2.03 2.79 -6.20
C PHE A 94 -0.84 2.21 -5.44
N LEU A 95 0.07 1.51 -6.13
CA LEU A 95 1.29 0.97 -5.53
C LEU A 95 2.21 2.09 -5.01
N HIS A 96 2.30 3.21 -5.73
CA HIS A 96 3.08 4.38 -5.33
C HIS A 96 2.51 5.05 -4.07
N VAL A 97 1.19 5.30 -4.05
CA VAL A 97 0.49 5.88 -2.88
C VAL A 97 0.63 4.95 -1.67
N SER A 98 0.44 3.65 -1.85
CA SER A 98 0.60 2.65 -0.78
C SER A 98 2.04 2.60 -0.24
N GLY A 99 3.05 2.69 -1.13
CA GLY A 99 4.46 2.77 -0.73
C GLY A 99 4.80 4.05 0.03
N ASN A 100 4.24 5.19 -0.39
CA ASN A 100 4.40 6.47 0.30
C ASN A 100 3.68 6.50 1.64
N PHE A 101 2.50 5.88 1.75
CA PHE A 101 1.78 5.72 3.01
C PHE A 101 2.62 4.96 4.05
N TYR A 102 3.28 3.87 3.63
CA TYR A 102 4.22 3.15 4.50
C TYR A 102 5.39 4.03 4.98
N GLN A 103 5.97 4.83 4.06
CA GLN A 103 7.05 5.76 4.42
C GLN A 103 6.56 6.86 5.37
N LEU A 104 5.35 7.39 5.14
CA LEU A 104 4.72 8.37 6.00
C LEU A 104 4.48 7.81 7.40
N SER A 105 3.95 6.58 7.52
CA SER A 105 3.81 5.90 8.79
C SER A 105 5.14 5.77 9.54
N GLN A 106 6.25 5.47 8.86
CA GLN A 106 7.56 5.44 9.51
C GLN A 106 8.01 6.82 9.96
N ARG A 107 7.79 7.86 9.15
CA ARG A 107 8.11 9.24 9.51
C ARG A 107 7.30 9.70 10.72
N THR A 108 6.02 9.34 10.79
CA THR A 108 5.16 9.59 11.95
C THR A 108 5.75 8.94 13.20
N LEU A 109 6.11 7.66 13.17
CA LEU A 109 6.75 7.01 14.32
C LEU A 109 8.11 7.61 14.68
N LYS A 110 8.87 8.09 13.69
CA LYS A 110 10.15 8.78 13.92
C LYS A 110 9.96 10.16 14.56
N SER A 111 8.95 10.93 14.14
CA SER A 111 8.67 12.26 14.69
C SER A 111 8.24 12.23 16.15
N TRP A 112 7.82 11.07 16.66
CA TRP A 112 7.56 10.87 18.10
C TRP A 112 8.81 11.06 18.96
N LYS A 113 10.02 11.04 18.37
CA LYS A 113 11.27 11.42 19.05
C LYS A 113 11.34 12.89 19.44
N GLU A 114 10.69 13.75 18.65
CA GLU A 114 10.82 15.20 18.73
C GLU A 114 9.68 15.83 19.56
N ILE A 115 8.76 15.01 20.06
CA ILE A 115 7.66 15.49 20.90
C ILE A 115 8.21 15.91 22.25
N LYS A 116 7.98 17.18 22.60
CA LYS A 116 8.31 17.73 23.92
C LYS A 116 7.53 16.97 24.99
N CYS A 117 8.24 16.16 25.77
CA CYS A 117 7.69 15.46 26.93
C CYS A 117 7.90 16.33 28.16
N ARG A 118 6.90 16.39 29.06
CA ARG A 118 7.01 17.18 30.28
C ARG A 118 7.89 16.46 31.31
N ASN A 119 7.78 15.14 31.36
CA ASN A 119 8.47 14.29 32.33
C ASN A 119 9.33 13.18 31.68
N THR A 120 10.39 12.76 32.38
CA THR A 120 11.26 11.64 31.97
C THR A 120 10.50 10.31 31.89
N LEU A 121 9.48 10.12 32.74
CA LEU A 121 8.58 8.96 32.72
C LEU A 121 7.72 8.92 31.44
N GLU A 122 7.13 10.05 31.05
CA GLU A 122 6.38 10.17 29.79
C GLU A 122 7.26 9.86 28.59
N ARG A 123 8.51 10.34 28.60
CA ARG A 123 9.49 10.06 27.55
C ARG A 123 9.82 8.56 27.46
N LYS A 124 9.99 7.88 28.60
CA LYS A 124 10.20 6.42 28.65
C LYS A 124 8.97 5.68 28.11
N TYR A 125 7.76 6.08 28.51
CA TYR A 125 6.51 5.49 28.06
C TYR A 125 6.30 5.64 26.55
N LEU A 126 6.53 6.85 26.01
CA LEU A 126 6.43 7.13 24.58
C LEU A 126 7.49 6.33 23.78
N SER A 127 8.71 6.22 24.30
CA SER A 127 9.78 5.42 23.68
C SER A 127 9.43 3.93 23.62
N LYS A 128 8.85 3.38 24.70
CA LYS A 128 8.37 1.98 24.75
C LYS A 128 7.23 1.77 23.76
N SER A 129 6.25 2.66 23.76
CA SER A 129 5.08 2.60 22.87
C SER A 129 5.49 2.71 21.40
N ARG A 130 6.43 3.60 21.06
CA ARG A 130 7.01 3.71 19.71
C ARG A 130 7.70 2.42 19.29
N LYS A 131 8.45 1.76 20.18
CA LYS A 131 9.12 0.48 19.88
C LYS A 131 8.10 -0.66 19.68
N ALA A 132 6.97 -0.61 20.39
CA ALA A 132 5.89 -1.59 20.26
C ALA A 132 5.05 -1.38 18.99
N CYS A 133 4.84 -0.13 18.58
CA CYS A 133 4.09 0.21 17.38
C CYS A 133 4.88 -0.16 16.10
N ARG A 134 4.26 -0.97 15.24
CA ARG A 134 4.83 -1.31 13.93
C ARG A 134 4.29 -0.33 12.88
N PRO A 135 5.12 0.12 11.92
CA PRO A 135 4.63 0.96 10.84
C PRO A 135 3.55 0.24 10.03
N LEU A 136 2.54 0.99 9.59
CA LEU A 136 1.37 0.51 8.85
C LEU A 136 1.81 0.01 7.47
N LYS A 137 1.83 -1.32 7.30
CA LYS A 137 2.25 -1.98 6.06
C LYS A 137 1.03 -2.40 5.25
N VAL A 138 0.93 -1.94 4.00
CA VAL A 138 -0.12 -2.39 3.09
C VAL A 138 0.27 -3.77 2.52
N GLY A 139 -0.59 -4.76 2.69
CA GLY A 139 -0.44 -6.11 2.13
C GLY A 139 -0.57 -7.23 3.18
N ALA A 140 -0.47 -8.48 2.72
CA ALA A 140 -0.49 -9.66 3.58
C ALA A 140 0.85 -9.83 4.30
N ASP A 141 0.83 -9.81 5.63
CA ASP A 141 2.01 -10.07 6.45
C ASP A 141 2.60 -11.45 6.10
N GLY A 142 3.91 -11.49 5.82
CA GLY A 142 4.65 -12.71 5.46
C GLY A 142 4.60 -13.12 3.99
N VAL A 143 3.61 -12.66 3.21
CA VAL A 143 3.44 -13.09 1.80
C VAL A 143 3.73 -11.96 0.82
N PHE A 144 3.07 -10.80 0.98
CA PHE A 144 3.18 -9.69 0.04
C PHE A 144 3.04 -8.36 0.74
N THR A 145 4.15 -7.64 0.87
CA THR A 145 4.17 -6.29 1.42
C THR A 145 4.45 -5.28 0.32
N ILE A 146 3.56 -4.32 0.15
CA ILE A 146 3.74 -3.22 -0.80
C ILE A 146 4.74 -2.23 -0.21
N LYS A 147 5.91 -2.15 -0.83
CA LYS A 147 6.96 -1.17 -0.55
C LYS A 147 7.08 -0.24 -1.76
N ARG A 148 7.78 0.88 -1.60
CA ARG A 148 8.13 1.77 -2.73
C ARG A 148 8.87 1.03 -3.86
N LEU A 149 9.69 0.03 -3.51
CA LEU A 149 10.38 -0.83 -4.48
C LEU A 149 9.45 -1.79 -5.23
N THR A 150 8.23 -2.04 -4.75
CA THR A 150 7.28 -2.93 -5.42
C THR A 150 6.86 -2.36 -6.77
N VAL A 151 6.72 -1.04 -6.90
CA VAL A 151 6.46 -0.36 -8.19
C VAL A 151 7.56 -0.68 -9.20
N LEU A 152 8.83 -0.47 -8.81
CA LEU A 152 9.98 -0.72 -9.68
C LEU A 152 10.12 -2.19 -10.04
N LYS A 153 9.88 -3.10 -9.08
CA LYS A 153 9.88 -4.54 -9.32
C LYS A 153 8.77 -4.96 -10.28
N PHE A 154 7.59 -4.35 -10.17
CA PHE A 154 6.46 -4.62 -11.05
C PHE A 154 6.76 -4.19 -12.49
N ILE A 155 7.21 -2.95 -12.70
CA ILE A 155 7.61 -2.46 -14.03
C ILE A 155 8.72 -3.34 -14.63
N ARG A 156 9.76 -3.63 -13.84
CA ARG A 156 10.85 -4.51 -14.28
C ARG A 156 10.35 -5.92 -14.62
N GLY A 157 9.38 -6.44 -13.86
CA GLY A 157 8.74 -7.73 -14.10
C GLY A 157 7.99 -7.76 -15.42
N ILE A 158 7.23 -6.71 -15.75
CA ILE A 158 6.54 -6.58 -17.03
C ILE A 158 7.55 -6.56 -18.18
N ILE A 159 8.57 -5.69 -18.12
CA ILE A 159 9.57 -5.57 -19.19
C ILE A 159 10.27 -6.92 -19.41
N LYS A 160 10.79 -7.54 -18.34
CA LYS A 160 11.46 -8.85 -18.44
C LYS A 160 10.51 -9.94 -18.93
N GLY A 161 9.25 -9.94 -18.48
CA GLY A 161 8.26 -10.92 -18.89
C GLY A 161 7.93 -10.80 -20.38
N THR A 162 7.79 -9.58 -20.90
CA THR A 162 7.59 -9.32 -22.33
C THR A 162 8.79 -9.83 -23.14
N PHE A 163 10.02 -9.48 -22.75
CA PHE A 163 11.23 -9.99 -23.42
C PHE A 163 11.31 -11.52 -23.39
N ARG A 164 11.01 -12.14 -22.25
CA ARG A 164 11.01 -13.60 -22.13
C ARG A 164 9.94 -14.23 -23.02
N ALA A 165 8.73 -13.67 -23.05
CA ALA A 165 7.65 -14.16 -23.92
C ALA A 165 8.03 -14.07 -25.40
N MET A 166 8.68 -12.97 -25.81
CA MET A 166 9.24 -12.84 -27.16
C MET A 166 10.30 -13.91 -27.45
N MET A 167 11.29 -14.10 -26.58
CA MET A 167 12.36 -15.09 -26.82
C MET A 167 11.84 -16.54 -26.85
N THR A 168 10.82 -16.86 -26.04
CA THR A 168 10.31 -18.23 -25.94
C THR A 168 9.39 -18.59 -27.11
N ILE A 169 8.66 -17.62 -27.66
CA ILE A 169 7.64 -17.85 -28.68
C ILE A 169 8.09 -17.37 -30.08
N GLY A 170 9.13 -16.52 -30.16
CA GLY A 170 9.75 -16.05 -31.40
C GLY A 170 10.70 -17.06 -32.07
N ARG A 171 10.75 -18.31 -31.61
CA ARG A 171 11.35 -19.42 -32.36
C ARG A 171 10.34 -19.94 -33.40
N LYS A 172 10.12 -19.17 -34.46
CA LYS A 172 9.58 -19.65 -35.74
C LYS A 172 10.08 -18.73 -36.85
#